data_AF-W1XME7-F1
#
_entry.id   AF-W1XME7-F1
#
_cell.length_a   1.000
_cell.length_b   1.000
_cell.length_c   1.000
_cell.angle_alpha   90.00
_cell.angle_beta   90.00
_cell.angle_gamma   90.00
#
_symmetry.space_group_name_H-M   'P 1'
#
loop_
_entity.id
_entity.type
_entity.pdbx_description
1 polymer ?
#
loop_
_entity_poly.entity_id
_entity_poly.type
_entity_poly.pdbx_seq_one_letter_code
_entity_poly.pdbx_strand_id
1 'polypeptide(L)'
;LHAICTAAQRGGDVSIILPRKNDSMLVGWASRAFFTELLAAGVKIYQFEGGLLHTKSVLVDGELSLVGTVNLDMRSLWLNFEITLAIDDKGFGADLAAVQDDYISRSRLLDARLWLNR
;
A
#
# COMPACT_ATOMS: atom_id res chain seq x y z
N LEU A 1 9.97 1.66 5.03
CA LEU A 1 10.23 2.54 3.86
C LEU A 1 11.34 1.98 2.97
N HIS A 2 12.58 1.84 3.47
CA HIS A 2 13.72 1.36 2.68
C HIS A 2 13.49 0.07 1.88
N ALA A 3 12.84 -0.95 2.44
CA ALA A 3 12.55 -2.19 1.72
C ALA A 3 11.68 -1.96 0.47
N ILE A 4 10.63 -1.15 0.61
CA ILE A 4 9.71 -0.79 -0.49
C ILE A 4 10.46 0.02 -1.56
N CYS A 5 11.20 1.05 -1.15
CA CYS A 5 11.96 1.88 -2.08
C CYS A 5 13.03 1.06 -2.82
N THR A 6 13.72 0.15 -2.13
CA THR A 6 14.74 -0.70 -2.73
C THR A 6 14.14 -1.67 -3.74
N ALA A 7 12.97 -2.26 -3.44
CA ALA A 7 12.27 -3.14 -4.37
C ALA A 7 11.90 -2.41 -5.68
N ALA A 8 11.36 -1.20 -5.57
CA ALA A 8 11.03 -0.38 -6.74
C ALA A 8 12.27 0.04 -7.54
N GLN A 9 13.34 0.49 -6.86
CA GLN A 9 14.60 0.90 -7.50
C GLN A 9 15.32 -0.25 -8.21
N ARG A 10 15.12 -1.50 -7.75
CA ARG A 10 15.63 -2.70 -8.42
C ARG A 10 14.82 -3.09 -9.67
N GLY A 11 13.79 -2.33 -10.02
CA GLY A 11 12.91 -2.57 -11.17
C GLY A 11 11.67 -3.41 -10.86
N GLY A 12 11.41 -3.71 -9.58
CA GLY A 12 10.15 -4.36 -9.18
C GLY A 12 8.95 -3.43 -9.37
N ASP A 13 7.82 -3.96 -9.86
CA ASP A 13 6.59 -3.19 -9.96
C ASP A 13 5.90 -3.13 -8.59
N VAL A 14 6.08 -2.00 -7.90
CA VAL A 14 5.53 -1.79 -6.56
C VAL A 14 4.34 -0.85 -6.63
N SER A 15 3.18 -1.35 -6.24
CA SER A 15 1.94 -0.58 -6.11
C SER A 15 1.49 -0.49 -4.65
N ILE A 16 1.07 0.69 -4.23
CA ILE A 16 0.50 0.97 -2.91
C ILE A 16 -0.89 1.57 -3.09
N ILE A 17 -1.88 0.96 -2.46
CA ILE A 17 -3.27 1.43 -2.48
C ILE A 17 -3.59 2.02 -1.12
N LEU A 18 -4.01 3.28 -1.09
CA LEU A 18 -4.37 3.99 0.13
C LEU A 18 -5.72 4.68 -0.05
N PRO A 19 -6.55 4.77 1.00
CA PRO A 19 -7.79 5.54 0.94
C PRO A 19 -7.51 7.04 0.66
N ARG A 20 -8.27 7.64 -0.25
CA ARG A 20 -8.18 9.10 -0.52
C ARG A 20 -8.70 9.92 0.67
N LYS A 21 -9.73 9.40 1.35
CA LYS A 21 -10.32 9.98 2.57
C LYS A 21 -9.99 9.08 3.75
N ASN A 22 -9.25 9.61 4.72
CA ASN A 22 -9.03 8.97 6.01
C ASN A 22 -9.94 9.59 7.07
N ASP A 23 -10.27 8.81 8.10
CA ASP A 23 -11.07 9.28 9.25
C ASP A 23 -10.38 10.39 10.05
N SER A 24 -9.05 10.52 9.90
CA SER A 24 -8.26 11.59 10.50
C SER A 24 -7.40 12.31 9.46
N MET A 25 -7.62 13.63 9.35
CA MET A 25 -6.84 14.54 8.51
C MET A 25 -5.34 14.51 8.87
N LEU A 26 -5.03 14.39 10.17
CA LEU A 26 -3.66 14.41 10.68
C LEU A 26 -2.91 13.13 10.29
N VAL A 27 -3.59 11.99 10.31
CA VAL A 27 -3.05 10.72 9.79
C VAL A 27 -2.83 10.82 8.28
N GLY A 28 -3.76 11.43 7.54
CA GLY A 28 -3.61 11.69 6.11
C GLY A 28 -2.38 12.54 5.77
N TRP A 29 -2.04 13.54 6.59
CA TRP A 29 -0.81 14.33 6.41
C TRP A 29 0.45 13.55 6.75
N ALA A 30 0.44 12.79 7.84
CA ALA A 30 1.56 11.94 8.22
C ALA A 30 1.90 10.91 7.14
N SER A 31 0.90 10.28 6.52
CA SER A 31 1.12 9.34 5.40
C SER A 31 1.74 10.02 4.18
N ARG A 32 1.34 11.27 3.88
CA ARG A 32 1.85 12.04 2.73
C ARG A 32 3.32 12.43 2.89
N ALA A 33 3.86 12.47 4.10
CA ALA A 33 5.29 12.72 4.33
C ALA A 33 6.18 11.69 3.63
N PHE A 34 5.69 10.46 3.44
CA PHE A 34 6.44 9.38 2.77
C PHE A 34 6.22 9.33 1.25
N PHE A 35 5.24 10.05 0.72
CA PHE A 35 4.88 9.96 -0.72
C PHE A 35 6.02 10.44 -1.60
N THR A 36 6.71 11.51 -1.20
CA THR A 36 7.83 12.06 -1.97
C THR A 36 8.92 11.01 -2.19
N GLU A 37 9.33 10.31 -1.13
CA GLU A 37 10.36 9.27 -1.22
C GLU A 37 9.89 8.04 -2.00
N LEU A 38 8.65 7.60 -1.78
CA LEU A 38 8.05 6.46 -2.50
C LEU A 38 7.94 6.74 -4.00
N LEU A 39 7.42 7.90 -4.39
CA LEU A 39 7.27 8.29 -5.79
C LEU A 39 8.64 8.46 -6.47
N ALA A 40 9.61 9.05 -5.78
CA ALA A 40 10.98 9.18 -6.29
C ALA A 40 11.66 7.83 -6.50
N ALA A 41 11.31 6.82 -5.69
CA ALA A 41 11.79 5.44 -5.85
C ALA A 41 11.08 4.66 -6.98
N GLY A 42 10.03 5.22 -7.59
CA GLY A 42 9.26 4.58 -8.67
C GLY A 42 8.02 3.81 -8.21
N VAL A 43 7.62 3.94 -6.93
CA VAL A 43 6.41 3.29 -6.40
C VAL A 43 5.15 3.96 -6.96
N LYS A 44 4.19 3.17 -7.43
CA LYS A 44 2.87 3.65 -7.87
C LYS A 44 1.94 3.80 -6.68
N ILE A 45 1.43 5.00 -6.44
CA ILE A 45 0.50 5.26 -5.33
C ILE A 45 -0.91 5.48 -5.89
N TYR A 46 -1.82 4.57 -5.55
CA TYR A 46 -3.23 4.61 -5.91
C TYR A 46 -4.07 5.14 -4.75
N GLN A 47 -4.88 6.18 -5.00
CA GLN A 47 -5.77 6.77 -4.02
C GLN A 47 -7.20 6.26 -4.22
N PHE A 48 -7.63 5.32 -3.39
CA PHE A 48 -8.94 4.68 -3.44
C PHE A 48 -10.07 5.67 -3.11
N GLU A 49 -11.08 5.73 -3.97
CA GLU A 49 -12.16 6.73 -3.87
C GLU A 49 -13.48 6.16 -3.33
N GLY A 50 -13.60 4.83 -3.20
CA GLY A 50 -14.81 4.13 -2.74
C GLY A 50 -15.11 4.23 -1.24
N GLY A 51 -14.48 5.17 -0.52
CA GLY A 51 -14.62 5.35 0.91
C GLY A 51 -13.44 4.80 1.71
N LEU A 52 -13.75 4.18 2.84
CA LEU A 52 -12.75 3.73 3.81
C LEU A 52 -12.22 2.35 3.43
N LEU A 53 -10.92 2.28 3.09
CA LEU A 53 -10.23 1.05 2.79
C LEU A 53 -9.55 0.51 4.06
N HIS A 54 -10.20 -0.47 4.71
CA HIS A 54 -9.65 -1.09 5.93
C HIS A 54 -8.81 -2.32 5.68
N THR A 55 -8.77 -2.84 4.46
CA THR A 55 -7.95 -4.00 4.11
C THR A 55 -6.47 -3.70 4.38
N LYS A 56 -5.80 -4.54 5.16
CA LYS A 56 -4.34 -4.57 5.25
C LYS A 56 -3.88 -5.88 4.64
N SER A 57 -3.35 -5.77 3.43
CA SER A 57 -2.87 -6.92 2.68
C SER A 57 -1.61 -6.56 1.90
N VAL A 58 -0.73 -7.54 1.73
CA VAL A 58 0.43 -7.48 0.84
C VAL A 58 0.40 -8.72 -0.03
N LEU A 59 0.69 -8.56 -1.32
CA LEU A 59 0.88 -9.66 -2.26
C LEU A 59 2.25 -9.49 -2.92
N VAL A 60 3.04 -10.56 -2.94
CA VAL A 60 4.38 -10.58 -3.56
C VAL A 60 4.39 -11.68 -4.62
N ASP A 61 4.77 -11.31 -5.84
CA ASP A 61 4.92 -12.19 -7.01
C ASP A 61 3.70 -13.08 -7.33
N GLY A 62 2.51 -12.71 -6.84
CA GLY A 62 1.27 -13.47 -7.03
C GLY A 62 1.17 -14.76 -6.21
N GLU A 63 2.08 -14.98 -5.25
CA GLU A 63 2.20 -16.26 -4.53
C GLU A 63 2.21 -16.07 -3.01
N LEU A 64 3.02 -15.15 -2.50
CA LEU A 64 3.07 -14.87 -1.06
C LEU A 64 2.11 -13.74 -0.68
N SER A 65 1.10 -14.09 0.10
CA SER A 65 0.09 -13.16 0.60
C SER A 65 0.23 -12.95 2.11
N LEU A 66 0.19 -11.69 2.54
CA LEU A 66 0.04 -11.32 3.94
C LEU A 66 -1.30 -10.63 4.12
N VAL A 67 -2.14 -11.10 5.05
CA VAL A 67 -3.40 -10.46 5.39
C VAL A 67 -3.52 -10.39 6.90
N GLY A 68 -3.90 -9.24 7.43
CA GLY A 68 -3.94 -9.08 8.88
C GLY A 68 -4.49 -7.75 9.37
N THR A 69 -4.25 -7.50 10.66
CA THR A 69 -4.65 -6.27 11.33
C THR A 69 -3.55 -5.20 11.30
N VAL A 70 -2.30 -5.61 11.02
CA VAL A 70 -1.12 -4.75 11.08
C VAL A 70 -1.24 -3.59 10.08
N ASN A 71 -1.18 -2.36 10.59
CA ASN A 71 -0.91 -1.21 9.74
C ASN A 71 0.62 -1.07 9.61
N LEU A 72 1.10 -0.59 8.46
CA LEU A 72 2.54 -0.41 8.23
C LEU A 72 3.08 0.86 8.90
N ASP A 73 2.93 0.95 10.22
CA ASP A 73 3.41 2.05 11.06
C ASP A 73 4.13 1.52 12.32
N MET A 74 4.99 2.35 12.94
CA MET A 74 5.79 1.91 14.07
C MET A 74 4.96 1.51 15.30
N ARG A 75 3.76 2.07 15.50
CA ARG A 75 2.92 1.68 16.65
C ARG A 75 2.37 0.29 16.44
N SER A 76 1.84 0.00 15.27
CA SER A 76 1.32 -1.33 14.94
C SER A 76 2.41 -2.41 15.00
N LEU A 77 3.63 -2.09 14.56
CA LEU A 77 4.76 -3.03 14.56
C LEU A 77 5.40 -3.28 15.94
N TRP A 78 5.33 -2.32 16.86
CA TRP A 78 6.06 -2.41 18.14
C TRP A 78 5.18 -2.43 19.40
N LEU A 79 3.95 -1.93 19.32
CA LEU A 79 3.13 -1.66 20.50
C LEU A 79 1.78 -2.38 20.46
N ASN A 80 1.23 -2.65 19.29
CA ASN A 80 -0.06 -3.34 19.17
C ASN A 80 0.13 -4.86 19.14
N PHE A 81 -0.85 -5.57 19.70
CA PHE A 81 -1.01 -6.99 19.45
C PHE A 81 -1.71 -7.18 18.10
N GLU A 82 -0.92 -7.40 17.06
CA GLU A 82 -1.39 -7.59 15.70
C GLU A 82 -1.33 -9.07 15.31
N ILE A 83 -2.30 -9.52 14.50
CA ILE A 83 -2.26 -10.85 13.90
C ILE A 83 -2.13 -10.66 12.39
N THR A 84 -1.15 -11.33 11.80
CA THR A 84 -0.96 -11.40 10.34
C THR A 84 -0.82 -12.85 9.95
N LEU A 85 -1.64 -13.26 8.98
CA LEU A 85 -1.55 -14.56 8.34
C LEU A 85 -0.67 -14.44 7.10
N ALA A 86 0.36 -15.28 7.03
CA ALA A 86 1.15 -15.49 5.83
C ALA A 86 0.64 -16.73 5.11
N ILE A 87 0.30 -16.57 3.82
CA ILE A 87 -0.26 -17.61 2.97
C ILE A 87 0.63 -17.70 1.75
N ASP A 88 1.25 -18.87 1.56
CA ASP A 88 2.09 -19.20 0.41
C ASP A 88 1.29 -20.14 -0.51
N ASP A 89 0.41 -19.55 -1.32
CA ASP A 89 -0.48 -20.28 -2.22
C ASP A 89 -0.88 -19.41 -3.41
N LYS A 90 -0.68 -19.93 -4.62
CA LYS A 90 -0.97 -19.19 -5.87
C LYS A 90 -2.46 -18.97 -6.12
N GLY A 91 -3.32 -19.88 -5.67
CA GLY A 91 -4.77 -19.74 -5.81
C GLY A 91 -5.28 -18.56 -5.00
N PHE A 92 -4.92 -18.54 -3.72
CA PHE A 92 -5.20 -17.43 -2.82
C PHE A 92 -4.55 -16.13 -3.29
N GLY A 93 -3.31 -16.19 -3.78
CA GLY A 93 -2.62 -15.04 -4.35
C GLY A 93 -3.36 -14.42 -5.54
N ALA A 94 -3.91 -15.25 -6.44
CA ALA A 94 -4.72 -14.79 -7.56
C ALA A 94 -6.05 -14.15 -7.10
N ASP A 95 -6.73 -14.75 -6.11
CA ASP A 95 -7.95 -14.19 -5.55
C ASP A 95 -7.69 -12.83 -4.88
N LEU A 96 -6.58 -12.72 -4.13
CA LEU A 96 -6.17 -11.46 -3.51
C LEU A 96 -5.79 -10.40 -4.55
N ALA A 97 -5.11 -10.80 -5.63
CA ALA A 97 -4.79 -9.91 -6.75
C ALA A 97 -6.07 -9.32 -7.36
N ALA A 98 -7.09 -10.15 -7.61
CA ALA A 98 -8.36 -9.68 -8.18
C ALA A 98 -9.05 -8.63 -7.29
N VAL A 99 -8.99 -8.81 -5.96
CA VAL A 99 -9.51 -7.81 -5.00
C VAL A 99 -8.71 -6.51 -5.05
N GLN A 100 -7.38 -6.61 -5.14
CA GLN A 100 -6.51 -5.43 -5.23
C GLN A 100 -6.68 -4.69 -6.56
N ASP A 101 -6.88 -5.41 -7.67
CA ASP A 101 -7.15 -4.85 -8.99
C ASP A 101 -8.50 -4.11 -9.01
N ASP A 102 -9.54 -4.64 -8.35
CA ASP A 102 -10.80 -3.90 -8.15
C ASP A 102 -10.55 -2.58 -7.41
N TYR A 103 -9.75 -2.59 -6.35
CA TYR A 103 -9.40 -1.35 -5.64
C TYR A 103 -8.63 -0.38 -6.53
N ILE A 104 -7.68 -0.85 -7.34
CA ILE A 104 -6.94 -0.03 -8.30
C ILE A 104 -7.89 0.59 -9.32
N SER A 105 -8.86 -0.17 -9.84
CA SER A 105 -9.84 0.32 -10.83
C SER A 105 -10.72 1.46 -10.29
N ARG A 106 -10.93 1.49 -8.97
CA ARG A 106 -11.68 2.53 -8.24
C ARG A 106 -10.77 3.56 -7.57
N SER A 107 -9.51 3.62 -7.97
CA SER A 107 -8.50 4.52 -7.44
C SER A 107 -8.03 5.53 -8.47
N ARG A 108 -7.57 6.68 -7.99
CA ARG A 108 -6.82 7.63 -8.79
C ARG A 108 -5.32 7.43 -8.59
N LEU A 109 -4.57 7.19 -9.67
CA LEU A 109 -3.11 7.18 -9.61
C LEU A 109 -2.59 8.58 -9.27
N LEU A 110 -1.73 8.67 -8.27
CA LEU A 110 -1.07 9.90 -7.89
C LEU A 110 0.01 10.25 -8.91
N ASP A 111 -0.11 11.42 -9.53
CA ASP A 111 0.88 11.90 -10.48
C ASP A 111 2.16 12.33 -9.76
N ALA A 112 3.25 11.59 -10.00
CA ALA A 112 4.54 11.83 -9.39
C ALA A 112 5.13 13.21 -9.79
N ARG A 113 4.94 13.64 -11.04
CA ARG A 113 5.48 14.91 -11.55
C ARG A 113 4.76 16.10 -10.92
N LEU A 114 3.44 16.02 -10.83
CA LEU A 114 2.66 17.04 -10.14
C LEU A 114 2.95 17.08 -8.64
N TRP A 115 3.22 15.94 -8.01
CA TRP A 115 3.54 15.88 -6.58
C TRP A 115 4.90 16.52 -6.26
N LEU A 116 5.93 16.21 -7.05
CA LEU A 116 7.30 16.71 -6.83
C LEU A 116 7.47 18.20 -7.10
N ASN A 117 6.54 18.82 -7.85
CA ASN A 117 6.55 20.25 -8.17
C ASN A 117 5.69 21.11 -7.22
N ARG A 118 5.29 20.59 -6.06
CA ARG A 118 4.54 21.32 -5.02
C ARG A 118 5.46 21.87 -3.95
#